data_AF-A0A8S3DIF2-F1
#
_entry.id   AF-A0A8S3DIF2-F1
#
_cell.length_a   1.000
_cell.length_b   1.000
_cell.length_c   1.000
_cell.angle_alpha   90.00
_cell.angle_beta   90.00
_cell.angle_gamma   90.00
#
_symmetry.space_group_name_H-M   'P 1'
#
loop_
_entity.id
_entity.type
_entity.pdbx_description
1 polymer ?
#
loop_
_entity_poly.entity_id
_entity_poly.type
_entity_poly.pdbx_seq_one_letter_code
_entity_poly.pdbx_strand_id
1 'polypeptide(L)'
;SGTVTLPDYMTFMISRETENVSSIDDVVLAFKSLTENSERPYITRDELFANLPQEQAKFCCRKMKAYRDRNGREINNAFDYDDFTRWLFNQQPHATYSYHTSALSSPS
;
A
#
# COMPACT_ATOMS: atom_id res chain seq x y z
N SER A 1 -26.86 37.74 -0.03
CA SER A 1 -25.76 37.76 0.94
C SER A 1 -25.19 36.36 1.01
N GLY A 2 -24.05 36.14 0.36
CA GLY A 2 -23.49 34.79 0.17
C GLY A 2 -22.22 34.87 -0.66
N THR A 3 -21.20 35.50 -0.11
CA THR A 3 -19.85 35.51 -0.70
C THR A 3 -19.00 34.55 0.10
N VAL A 4 -18.74 33.39 -0.50
CA VAL A 4 -17.78 32.41 0.01
C VAL A 4 -16.42 33.09 0.04
N THR A 5 -15.76 33.06 1.20
CA THR A 5 -14.44 33.65 1.35
C THR A 5 -13.38 32.67 0.84
N LEU A 6 -12.25 33.18 0.35
CA LEU A 6 -11.15 32.35 -0.15
C LEU A 6 -10.67 31.29 0.88
N PRO A 7 -10.56 31.62 2.19
CA PRO A 7 -10.21 30.63 3.22
C PRO A 7 -11.23 29.50 3.37
N ASP A 8 -12.53 29.81 3.28
CA ASP A 8 -13.60 28.80 3.35
C ASP A 8 -13.57 27.89 2.12
N TYR A 9 -13.24 28.45 0.95
CA TYR A 9 -13.05 27.68 -0.28
C TYR A 9 -11.80 26.77 -0.22
N MET A 10 -10.68 27.24 0.34
CA MET A 10 -9.45 26.44 0.49
C MET A 10 -9.59 25.32 1.53
N THR A 11 -10.27 25.57 2.65
CA THR A 11 -10.55 24.57 3.69
C THR A 11 -11.50 23.49 3.19
N PHE A 12 -12.45 23.88 2.34
CA PHE A 12 -13.38 22.98 1.68
C PHE A 12 -12.71 22.14 0.58
N MET A 13 -11.70 22.68 -0.14
CA MET A 13 -10.97 21.97 -1.20
C MET A 13 -9.99 20.86 -0.74
N ILE A 14 -9.53 20.83 0.53
CA ILE A 14 -8.53 19.82 0.98
C ILE A 14 -9.13 18.77 1.92
N SER A 15 -10.15 19.14 2.70
CA SER A 15 -10.73 18.27 3.73
C SER A 15 -11.63 17.15 3.20
N ARG A 16 -11.89 17.08 1.89
CA ARG A 16 -12.75 16.07 1.26
C ARG A 16 -12.13 15.63 -0.06
N GLU A 17 -11.82 14.38 -0.35
CA GLU A 17 -12.10 13.09 0.30
C GLU A 17 -10.95 12.15 -0.12
N THR A 18 -10.10 11.73 0.80
CA THR A 18 -9.05 10.76 0.51
C THR A 18 -9.63 9.34 0.52
N GLU A 19 -9.55 8.65 -0.61
CA GLU A 19 -9.86 7.22 -0.76
C GLU A 19 -9.01 6.37 0.21
N ASN A 20 -9.61 6.07 1.36
CA ASN A 20 -9.53 4.86 2.17
C ASN A 20 -8.32 3.89 2.00
N VAL A 21 -7.10 4.40 2.11
CA VAL A 21 -5.91 3.61 2.46
C VAL A 21 -5.13 4.41 3.50
N SER A 22 -5.21 4.03 4.75
CA SER A 22 -4.82 4.89 5.88
C SER A 22 -3.35 4.69 6.31
N SER A 23 -2.65 3.71 5.73
CA SER A 23 -1.25 3.42 6.07
C SER A 23 -0.62 2.40 5.10
N ILE A 24 0.71 2.31 5.09
CA ILE A 24 1.46 1.23 4.43
C ILE A 24 1.00 -0.14 4.95
N ASP A 25 0.74 -0.23 6.25
CA ASP A 25 0.30 -1.47 6.89
C ASP A 25 -1.02 -1.96 6.31
N ASP A 26 -1.98 -1.07 6.03
CA ASP A 26 -3.26 -1.45 5.41
C ASP A 26 -3.07 -2.05 4.02
N VAL A 27 -2.17 -1.49 3.21
CA VAL A 27 -1.86 -2.02 1.87
C VAL A 27 -1.15 -3.36 1.96
N VAL A 28 -0.20 -3.50 2.89
CA VAL A 28 0.49 -4.77 3.13
C VAL A 28 -0.51 -5.84 3.58
N LEU A 29 -1.42 -5.50 4.50
CA LEU A 29 -2.49 -6.39 4.96
C LEU A 29 -3.44 -6.77 3.81
N ALA A 30 -3.76 -5.82 2.93
CA ALA A 30 -4.54 -6.10 1.74
C ALA A 30 -3.83 -7.09 0.81
N PHE A 31 -2.52 -6.94 0.54
CA PHE A 31 -1.80 -7.93 -0.27
C PHE A 31 -1.73 -9.30 0.40
N LYS A 32 -1.47 -9.35 1.70
CA LYS A 32 -1.44 -10.60 2.47
C LYS A 32 -2.76 -11.37 2.37
N SER A 33 -3.90 -10.69 2.37
CA SER A 33 -5.21 -11.34 2.27
C SER A 33 -5.50 -11.94 0.89
N LEU A 34 -4.79 -11.53 -0.16
CA LEU A 34 -4.89 -12.11 -1.50
C LEU A 34 -4.01 -13.36 -1.68
N THR A 35 -3.10 -13.62 -0.75
CA THR A 35 -2.21 -14.78 -0.81
C THR A 35 -2.82 -16.00 -0.14
N GLU A 36 -2.50 -17.20 -0.64
CA GLU A 36 -2.91 -18.47 -0.01
C GLU A 36 -2.36 -18.64 1.42
N ASN A 37 -1.26 -17.97 1.74
CA ASN A 37 -0.63 -17.98 3.06
C ASN A 37 -0.23 -16.55 3.45
N SER A 38 -0.95 -15.96 4.40
CA SER A 38 -0.74 -14.58 4.86
C SER A 38 0.62 -14.31 5.53
N GLU A 39 1.36 -15.35 5.92
CA GLU A 39 2.73 -15.23 6.42
C GLU A 39 3.77 -15.10 5.29
N ARG A 40 3.34 -15.30 4.04
CA ARG A 40 4.24 -15.31 2.89
C ARG A 40 4.61 -13.88 2.49
N PRO A 41 5.91 -13.56 2.35
CA PRO A 41 6.39 -12.20 2.04
C PRO A 41 6.32 -11.86 0.54
N TYR A 42 5.49 -12.56 -0.23
CA TYR A 42 5.32 -12.33 -1.67
C TYR A 42 3.94 -12.78 -2.16
N ILE A 43 3.54 -12.21 -3.28
CA ILE A 43 2.32 -12.58 -4.01
C ILE A 43 2.68 -13.13 -5.38
N THR A 44 1.94 -14.11 -5.88
CA THR A 44 2.18 -14.69 -7.22
C THR A 44 1.36 -13.97 -8.29
N ARG A 45 1.79 -14.10 -9.56
CA ARG A 45 1.00 -13.64 -10.71
C ARG A 45 -0.42 -14.19 -10.63
N ASP A 46 -0.56 -15.48 -10.39
CA ASP A 46 -1.85 -16.16 -10.45
C ASP A 46 -2.79 -15.64 -9.36
N GLU A 47 -2.29 -15.39 -8.15
CA GLU A 47 -3.07 -14.76 -7.06
C GLU A 47 -3.51 -13.34 -7.40
N LEU A 48 -2.65 -12.53 -8.04
CA LEU A 48 -3.03 -11.19 -8.49
C LEU A 48 -4.17 -11.27 -9.51
N PHE A 49 -4.08 -12.15 -10.51
CA PHE A 49 -5.12 -12.29 -11.54
C PHE A 49 -6.39 -12.99 -11.03
N ALA A 50 -6.29 -13.79 -9.97
CA ALA A 50 -7.44 -14.43 -9.35
C ALA A 50 -8.25 -13.45 -8.49
N ASN A 51 -7.59 -12.51 -7.80
CA ASN A 51 -8.24 -11.64 -6.82
C ASN A 51 -8.43 -10.19 -7.25
N LEU A 52 -7.74 -9.71 -8.29
CA LEU A 52 -7.83 -8.33 -8.76
C LEU A 52 -8.37 -8.25 -10.19
N PRO A 53 -9.02 -7.13 -10.56
CA PRO A 53 -9.31 -6.83 -11.95
C PRO A 53 -8.06 -6.91 -12.82
N GLN A 54 -8.21 -7.42 -14.05
CA GLN A 54 -7.10 -7.73 -14.95
C GLN A 54 -6.09 -6.58 -15.10
N GLU A 55 -6.57 -5.34 -15.23
CA GLU A 55 -5.71 -4.17 -15.40
C GLU A 55 -4.93 -3.81 -14.12
N GLN A 56 -5.50 -4.02 -12.93
CA GLN A 56 -4.80 -3.83 -11.65
C GLN A 56 -3.75 -4.92 -11.44
N ALA A 57 -4.06 -6.18 -11.77
CA ALA A 57 -3.09 -7.29 -11.72
C ALA A 57 -1.91 -7.04 -12.67
N LYS A 58 -2.18 -6.63 -13.92
CA LYS A 58 -1.15 -6.22 -14.88
C LYS A 58 -0.31 -5.05 -14.35
N PHE A 59 -0.94 -4.06 -13.72
CA PHE A 59 -0.23 -2.93 -13.14
C PHE A 59 0.74 -3.38 -12.04
N CYS A 60 0.28 -4.21 -11.10
CA CYS A 60 1.11 -4.79 -10.04
C CYS A 60 2.29 -5.56 -10.63
N CYS A 61 2.05 -6.45 -11.60
CA CYS A 61 3.10 -7.23 -12.26
C CYS A 61 4.18 -6.38 -12.96
N ARG A 62 3.82 -5.19 -13.46
CA ARG A 62 4.78 -4.28 -14.14
C ARG A 62 5.59 -3.45 -13.16
N LYS A 63 5.06 -3.18 -11.97
CA LYS A 63 5.66 -2.26 -10.99
C LYS A 63 6.41 -2.97 -9.87
N MET A 64 5.95 -4.15 -9.48
CA MET A 64 6.61 -4.94 -8.45
C MET A 64 7.88 -5.59 -8.98
N LYS A 65 8.89 -5.67 -8.11
CA LYS A 65 10.09 -6.45 -8.39
C LYS A 65 9.79 -7.93 -8.21
N ALA A 66 10.52 -8.77 -8.93
CA ALA A 66 10.49 -10.21 -8.69
C ALA A 66 10.98 -10.52 -7.27
N TYR A 67 10.26 -11.40 -6.56
CA TYR A 67 10.64 -11.78 -5.21
C TYR A 67 11.85 -12.72 -5.23
N ARG A 68 12.79 -12.47 -4.32
CA ARG A 68 13.96 -13.32 -4.08
C ARG A 68 13.94 -13.81 -2.65
N ASP A 69 14.18 -15.10 -2.45
CA ASP A 69 14.27 -15.67 -1.12
C ASP A 69 15.56 -15.22 -0.38
N ARG A 70 15.72 -15.68 0.86
CA ARG A 70 16.89 -15.35 1.70
C ARG A 70 18.23 -15.80 1.10
N ASN A 71 18.22 -16.76 0.17
CA ASN A 71 19.39 -17.25 -0.54
C ASN A 71 19.63 -16.49 -1.86
N GLY A 72 18.81 -15.47 -2.15
CA GLY A 72 18.87 -14.70 -3.38
C GLY A 72 18.26 -15.40 -4.60
N ARG A 73 17.61 -16.56 -4.40
CA ARG A 73 16.95 -17.30 -5.48
C ARG A 73 15.63 -16.64 -5.81
N GLU A 74 15.47 -16.30 -7.08
CA GLU A 74 14.21 -15.76 -7.59
C GLU A 74 13.14 -16.85 -7.60
N ILE A 75 11.97 -16.53 -7.04
CA ILE A 75 10.80 -17.42 -7.08
C ILE A 75 10.00 -17.09 -8.34
N ASN A 76 9.68 -18.11 -9.13
CA ASN A 76 9.04 -17.93 -10.42
C ASN A 76 7.67 -17.26 -10.26
N ASN A 77 7.42 -16.21 -11.05
CA ASN A 77 6.18 -15.43 -11.06
C ASN A 77 5.74 -14.91 -9.67
N ALA A 78 6.68 -14.73 -8.74
CA ALA A 78 6.44 -14.13 -7.43
C ALA A 78 6.94 -12.69 -7.38
N PHE A 79 6.23 -11.85 -6.65
CA PHE A 79 6.43 -10.41 -6.59
C PHE A 79 6.53 -9.92 -5.15
N ASP A 80 7.44 -8.98 -4.94
CA ASP A 80 7.66 -8.33 -3.64
C ASP A 80 6.67 -7.17 -3.47
N TYR A 81 5.58 -7.44 -2.75
CA TYR A 81 4.57 -6.41 -2.45
C TYR A 81 5.03 -5.43 -1.37
N ASP A 82 6.03 -5.80 -0.56
CA ASP A 82 6.52 -5.02 0.58
C ASP A 82 7.38 -3.85 0.08
N ASP A 83 8.32 -4.13 -0.82
CA ASP A 83 9.10 -3.13 -1.56
C ASP A 83 8.19 -2.23 -2.41
N PHE A 84 7.19 -2.83 -3.07
CA PHE A 84 6.22 -2.07 -3.87
C PHE A 84 5.39 -1.10 -3.02
N THR A 85 4.92 -1.51 -1.85
CA THR A 85 4.12 -0.64 -0.98
C THR A 85 4.95 0.53 -0.46
N ARG A 86 6.21 0.29 -0.08
CA ARG A 86 7.14 1.38 0.28
C ARG A 86 7.39 2.33 -0.89
N TRP A 87 7.61 1.80 -2.09
CA TRP A 87 7.76 2.63 -3.28
C TRP A 87 6.50 3.46 -3.56
N LEU A 88 5.32 2.87 -3.45
CA LEU A 88 4.03 3.51 -3.72
C LEU A 88 3.81 4.73 -2.81
N PHE A 89 4.11 4.60 -1.52
CA PHE A 89 3.95 5.68 -0.53
C PHE A 89 5.02 6.76 -0.68
N ASN A 90 6.24 6.41 -1.09
CA ASN A 90 7.26 7.42 -1.43
C ASN A 90 6.85 8.29 -2.64
N GLN A 91 5.99 7.80 -3.54
CA GLN A 91 5.45 8.59 -4.66
C GLN A 91 4.25 9.46 -4.24
N GLN A 92 3.67 9.23 -3.05
CA GLN A 92 2.48 9.88 -2.53
C GLN A 92 2.83 10.58 -1.20
N PRO A 93 3.42 11.79 -1.20
CA PRO A 93 3.95 12.44 0.00
C PRO A 93 2.90 12.82 1.07
N HIS A 94 1.61 12.65 0.79
CA HIS A 94 0.52 12.79 1.77
C HIS A 94 0.22 11.50 2.53
N ALA A 95 0.84 10.38 2.16
CA ALA A 95 0.60 9.09 2.77
C ALA A 95 1.52 8.92 4.00
N THR A 96 0.92 8.79 5.18
CA THR A 96 1.66 8.69 6.44
C THR A 96 2.39 7.35 6.56
N TYR A 97 3.72 7.40 6.72
CA TYR A 97 4.54 6.28 7.17
C TYR A 97 4.33 6.08 8.68
N SER A 98 3.30 5.36 9.09
CA SER A 98 3.16 4.91 10.48
C SER A 98 3.83 3.54 10.64
N TYR A 99 5.11 3.50 11.01
CA TYR A 99 5.65 2.30 11.63
C TYR A 99 5.03 2.22 13.03
N HIS A 100 4.11 1.28 13.26
CA HIS A 100 3.63 1.02 14.62
C HIS A 100 4.78 0.41 15.42
N THR A 101 5.64 1.27 15.96
CA THR A 101 6.64 0.87 16.93
C THR A 101 5.87 0.62 18.21
N SER A 102 5.58 -0.65 18.50
CA SER A 102 5.17 -1.10 19.83
C SER A 102 6.34 -0.87 20.79
N ALA A 103 6.59 0.39 21.13
CA ALA A 103 7.52 0.77 22.19
C ALA A 103 6.67 1.10 23.42
N LEU A 104 6.60 0.10 24.32
CA LEU A 104 6.40 0.32 25.74
C LEU A 104 7.20 1.55 26.21
N SER A 105 6.52 2.58 26.72
CA SER A 105 7.10 3.58 27.61
C SER A 105 5.97 4.27 28.38
N SER A 106 5.91 3.93 29.67
CA SER A 106 4.96 4.29 30.72
C SER A 106 4.71 5.80 30.90
N PRO A 107 3.61 6.19 31.58
CA PRO A 107 3.29 7.60 31.84
C PRO A 107 4.18 8.17 32.95
N SER A 108 4.40 9.48 32.89
CA SER A 108 4.73 10.32 34.05
C SER A 108 3.83 11.54 34.03
#